data_AF-A0A7C1NEQ8-F1
#
_entry.id   AF-A0A7C1NEQ8-F1
#
_cell.length_a   1.000
_cell.length_b   1.000
_cell.length_c   1.000
_cell.angle_alpha   90.00
_cell.angle_beta   90.00
_cell.angle_gamma   90.00
#
_symmetry.space_group_name_H-M   'P 1'
#
loop_
_entity.id
_entity.type
_entity.pdbx_description
1 polymer ?
#
loop_
_entity_poly.entity_id
_entity_poly.type
_entity_poly.pdbx_seq_one_letter_code
_entity_poly.pdbx_strand_id
1 'polypeptide(L)'
;MTNSYTAHYLPEFISKMEAEALPPVLSDTFSTYYKQVVSGETGLISDKEIRPVNPEDFEDARYLTTYIKAGKNALKHAVRIVLNGGLGTSMGLTRAKSLIEVKKGKTFLDIILNQAKRCKIRLALMNSFSTDADTRATLSKISPLPPPLIFLQHKFPKILKKNLAPATWPKNRDLEWNPPGHGNIYLALFSSGSLLQLLNDGIKYALITNSDNLGATIDESLLGYFSEKGFPFMMEISERAPADKKGGHLARHTDGRLILREAAQCPEAELHAFQDIHLYRYFNTNNIWVNLDFLKDFFDQQHTLLLPLILNPKTLDPRDESSPKVFQIETAMGAAISVFDGATAVIVPKSRLVPVKTCNDLLAVRSDCYLLSDDKGLVVNPARRLDRLKINLDPRFYGKIDLFNKRFRHGVPSLVDCESITIIGDVYFEENVTLKGNVKIKNRQNAAAIIKKGTVIENDLVWG
;
A
#
# COMPACT_ATOMS: atom_id res chain seq x y z
N MET A 1 -4.05 -19.19 -37.32
CA MET A 1 -4.37 -17.99 -38.14
C MET A 1 -4.38 -16.79 -37.20
N THR A 2 -3.22 -16.22 -36.95
CA THR A 2 -3.04 -15.01 -36.15
C THR A 2 -3.55 -13.83 -36.95
N ASN A 3 -4.64 -13.22 -36.50
CA ASN A 3 -5.31 -12.14 -37.20
C ASN A 3 -4.34 -10.93 -37.28
N SER A 4 -3.87 -10.59 -38.48
CA SER A 4 -2.94 -9.48 -38.71
C SER A 4 -3.56 -8.08 -38.52
N TYR A 5 -4.81 -8.01 -38.04
CA TYR A 5 -5.55 -6.77 -37.81
C TYR A 5 -5.50 -6.27 -36.35
N THR A 6 -4.84 -6.99 -35.42
CA THR A 6 -5.00 -6.77 -33.97
C THR A 6 -4.02 -5.80 -33.30
N ALA A 7 -3.21 -5.01 -34.03
CA ALA A 7 -2.00 -4.43 -33.44
C ALA A 7 -1.60 -2.99 -33.83
N HIS A 8 -2.52 -2.10 -34.23
CA HIS A 8 -2.14 -0.72 -34.58
C HIS A 8 -2.91 0.39 -33.87
N TYR A 9 -3.46 0.13 -32.67
CA TYR A 9 -4.13 1.20 -31.90
C TYR A 9 -3.20 2.16 -31.13
N LEU A 10 -1.88 2.00 -31.28
CA LEU A 10 -0.92 2.81 -30.56
C LEU A 10 -1.06 4.32 -30.84
N PRO A 11 -1.25 4.77 -32.10
CA PRO A 11 -1.51 6.18 -32.39
C PRO A 11 -2.75 6.72 -31.66
N GLU A 12 -3.85 5.97 -31.58
CA GLU A 12 -5.05 6.41 -30.83
C GLU A 12 -4.80 6.50 -29.34
N PHE A 13 -4.01 5.59 -28.76
CA PHE A 13 -3.58 5.70 -27.36
C PHE A 13 -2.72 6.95 -27.11
N ILE A 14 -1.75 7.21 -27.98
CA ILE A 14 -0.87 8.38 -27.87
C ILE A 14 -1.70 9.66 -27.98
N SER A 15 -2.54 9.80 -29.01
CA SER A 15 -3.42 10.97 -29.16
C SER A 15 -4.37 11.15 -27.97
N LYS A 16 -4.86 10.05 -27.39
CA LYS A 16 -5.70 10.09 -26.19
C LYS A 16 -4.93 10.58 -24.95
N MET A 17 -3.66 10.19 -24.80
CA MET A 17 -2.80 10.63 -23.70
C MET A 17 -2.36 12.09 -23.87
N GLU A 18 -2.08 12.52 -25.09
CA GLU A 18 -1.77 13.91 -25.45
C GLU A 18 -2.96 14.84 -25.17
N ALA A 19 -4.19 14.40 -25.47
CA ALA A 19 -5.40 15.16 -25.17
C ALA A 19 -5.63 15.40 -23.67
N GLU A 20 -5.02 14.59 -22.80
CA GLU A 20 -5.01 14.75 -21.34
C GLU A 20 -3.75 15.48 -20.83
N ALA A 21 -2.93 16.04 -21.72
CA ALA A 21 -1.66 16.70 -21.43
C ALA A 21 -0.72 15.84 -20.56
N LEU A 22 -0.72 14.52 -20.78
CA LEU A 22 0.21 13.62 -20.10
C LEU A 22 1.63 13.78 -20.68
N PRO A 23 2.69 13.64 -19.85
CA PRO A 23 4.05 13.92 -20.30
C PRO A 23 4.53 12.88 -21.33
N PRO A 24 5.33 13.28 -22.34
CA PRO A 24 5.79 12.38 -23.41
C PRO A 24 6.44 11.08 -22.92
N VAL A 25 7.29 11.17 -21.88
CA VAL A 25 7.95 10.00 -21.26
C VAL A 25 6.95 8.95 -20.75
N LEU A 26 5.75 9.38 -20.34
CA LEU A 26 4.69 8.45 -19.93
C LEU A 26 4.08 7.75 -21.16
N SER A 27 3.86 8.48 -22.25
CA SER A 27 3.39 7.90 -23.52
C SER A 27 4.38 6.89 -24.08
N ASP A 28 5.69 7.16 -24.00
CA ASP A 28 6.74 6.21 -24.41
C ASP A 28 6.74 4.95 -23.55
N THR A 29 6.59 5.14 -22.24
CA THR A 29 6.48 4.05 -21.26
C THR A 29 5.24 3.19 -21.53
N PHE A 30 4.07 3.82 -21.72
CA PHE A 30 2.84 3.11 -22.08
C PHE A 30 2.99 2.38 -23.42
N SER A 31 3.61 3.01 -24.42
CA SER A 31 3.85 2.42 -25.74
C SER A 31 4.63 1.12 -25.64
N THR A 32 5.62 1.07 -24.74
CA THR A 32 6.41 -0.14 -24.50
C THR A 32 5.57 -1.25 -23.87
N TYR A 33 4.80 -0.94 -22.83
CA TYR A 33 3.89 -1.93 -22.22
C TYR A 33 2.79 -2.38 -23.18
N TYR A 34 2.23 -1.48 -23.98
CA TYR A 34 1.21 -1.82 -24.98
C TYR A 34 1.76 -2.80 -26.02
N LYS A 35 3.00 -2.60 -26.50
CA LYS A 35 3.68 -3.55 -27.39
C LYS A 35 3.84 -4.93 -26.75
N GLN A 36 4.18 -4.99 -25.46
CA GLN A 36 4.24 -6.25 -24.70
C GLN A 36 2.86 -6.94 -24.65
N VAL A 37 1.79 -6.19 -24.35
CA VAL A 37 0.42 -6.73 -24.35
C VAL A 37 0.03 -7.27 -25.72
N VAL A 38 0.38 -6.56 -26.79
CA VAL A 38 0.13 -6.98 -28.18
C VAL A 38 0.92 -8.25 -28.54
N SER A 39 2.15 -8.41 -28.04
CA SER A 39 2.95 -9.63 -28.26
C SER A 39 2.49 -10.82 -27.39
N GLY A 40 1.49 -10.64 -26.52
CA GLY A 40 0.94 -11.68 -25.67
C GLY A 40 1.64 -11.84 -24.33
N GLU A 41 2.46 -10.87 -23.91
CA GLU A 41 3.06 -10.86 -22.58
C GLU A 41 1.97 -10.80 -21.51
N THR A 42 2.07 -11.70 -20.53
CA THR A 42 1.07 -11.83 -19.46
C THR A 42 1.50 -11.16 -18.17
N GLY A 43 2.81 -10.91 -18.00
CA GLY A 43 3.38 -10.43 -16.74
C GLY A 43 3.44 -11.48 -15.63
N LEU A 44 3.13 -12.75 -15.94
CA LEU A 44 3.24 -13.86 -15.00
C LEU A 44 4.71 -14.23 -14.76
N ILE A 45 5.02 -14.67 -13.54
CA ILE A 45 6.34 -15.11 -13.10
C ILE A 45 6.19 -16.53 -12.54
N SER A 46 6.67 -17.52 -13.29
CA SER A 46 6.58 -18.93 -12.92
C SER A 46 7.64 -19.32 -11.90
N ASP A 47 7.34 -20.32 -11.06
CA ASP A 47 8.30 -20.99 -10.18
C ASP A 47 9.50 -21.57 -10.95
N LYS A 48 9.41 -21.76 -12.27
CA LYS A 48 10.55 -22.14 -13.11
C LYS A 48 11.62 -21.04 -13.18
N GLU A 49 11.20 -19.78 -13.14
CA GLU A 49 12.03 -18.58 -13.29
C GLU A 49 12.59 -18.07 -11.97
N ILE A 50 12.05 -18.53 -10.83
CA ILE A 50 12.41 -18.02 -9.50
C ILE A 50 12.72 -19.13 -8.50
N ARG A 51 13.49 -18.78 -7.48
CA ARG A 51 13.82 -19.62 -6.33
C ARG A 51 13.58 -18.84 -5.03
N PRO A 52 13.29 -19.51 -3.91
CA PRO A 52 13.31 -18.89 -2.60
C PRO A 52 14.64 -18.19 -2.31
N VAL A 53 14.60 -17.13 -1.51
CA VAL A 53 15.80 -16.46 -0.99
C VAL A 53 16.26 -17.10 0.31
N ASN A 54 17.56 -17.03 0.61
CA ASN A 54 18.10 -17.52 1.86
C ASN A 54 18.05 -16.43 2.94
N PRO A 55 17.66 -16.74 4.19
CA PRO A 55 17.69 -15.76 5.29
C PRO A 55 19.04 -15.09 5.49
N GLU A 56 20.13 -15.83 5.27
CA GLU A 56 21.52 -15.37 5.44
C GLU A 56 21.92 -14.30 4.41
N ASP A 57 21.13 -14.11 3.35
CA ASP A 57 21.37 -13.08 2.33
C ASP A 57 21.08 -11.66 2.85
N PHE A 58 20.40 -11.52 4.00
CA PHE A 58 19.87 -10.25 4.48
C PHE A 58 20.17 -9.99 5.95
N GLU A 59 20.49 -8.73 6.26
CA GLU A 59 20.58 -8.27 7.64
C GLU A 59 19.21 -8.22 8.32
N ASP A 60 19.20 -8.45 9.63
CA ASP A 60 18.01 -8.24 10.46
C ASP A 60 18.11 -6.89 11.18
N ALA A 61 17.06 -6.08 11.05
CA ALA A 61 16.97 -4.74 11.62
C ALA A 61 17.24 -4.70 13.13
N ARG A 62 16.99 -5.80 13.86
CA ARG A 62 17.28 -5.91 15.30
C ARG A 62 18.77 -5.76 15.63
N TYR A 63 19.67 -6.04 14.67
CA TYR A 63 21.12 -5.98 14.87
C TYR A 63 21.76 -4.74 14.25
N LEU A 64 20.98 -3.82 13.67
CA LEU A 64 21.49 -2.61 12.99
C LEU A 64 21.70 -1.41 13.93
N THR A 65 21.61 -1.59 15.25
CA THR A 65 21.72 -0.49 16.22
C THR A 65 23.07 0.25 16.16
N THR A 66 24.12 -0.40 15.66
CA THR A 66 25.42 0.21 15.38
C THR A 66 25.35 1.37 14.38
N TYR A 67 24.39 1.36 13.46
CA TYR A 67 24.21 2.40 12.44
C TYR A 67 23.41 3.63 12.88
N ILE A 68 22.88 3.65 14.12
CA ILE A 68 22.04 4.76 14.62
C ILE A 68 22.73 6.12 14.47
N LYS A 69 24.04 6.21 14.73
CA LYS A 69 24.80 7.46 14.60
C LYS A 69 24.83 7.96 13.15
N ALA A 70 25.05 7.06 12.18
CA ALA A 70 25.00 7.39 10.76
C ALA A 70 23.61 7.86 10.36
N GLY A 71 22.56 7.18 10.82
CA GLY A 71 21.18 7.56 10.55
C GLY A 71 20.81 8.94 11.08
N LYS A 72 21.20 9.27 12.31
CA LYS A 72 20.99 10.61 12.88
C LYS A 72 21.64 11.71 12.04
N ASN A 73 22.84 11.46 11.50
CA ASN A 73 23.51 12.40 10.61
C ASN A 73 22.80 12.52 9.25
N ALA A 74 22.23 11.42 8.75
CA ALA A 74 21.51 11.36 7.49
C ALA A 74 20.07 11.90 7.54
N LEU A 75 19.45 12.03 8.73
CA LEU A 75 18.06 12.48 8.89
C LEU A 75 17.73 13.79 8.19
N LYS A 76 18.65 14.77 8.22
CA LYS A 76 18.48 16.07 7.55
C LYS A 76 18.43 15.97 6.02
N HIS A 77 18.86 14.83 5.47
CA HIS A 77 18.85 14.50 4.05
C HIS A 77 17.74 13.48 3.71
N ALA A 78 16.78 13.25 4.62
CA ALA A 78 15.75 12.24 4.45
C ALA A 78 14.36 12.82 4.16
N VAL A 79 13.63 12.16 3.27
CA VAL A 79 12.20 12.40 3.00
C VAL A 79 11.40 11.13 3.23
N ARG A 80 10.22 11.26 3.82
CA ARG A 80 9.20 10.21 3.74
C ARG A 80 8.26 10.54 2.59
N ILE A 81 8.15 9.63 1.62
CA ILE A 81 7.19 9.73 0.52
C ILE A 81 6.02 8.79 0.84
N VAL A 82 4.80 9.33 0.87
CA VAL A 82 3.60 8.56 1.21
C VAL A 82 2.75 8.33 -0.03
N LEU A 83 2.47 7.07 -0.33
CA LEU A 83 1.53 6.66 -1.35
C LEU A 83 0.09 6.97 -0.88
N ASN A 84 -0.49 8.02 -1.47
CA ASN A 84 -1.80 8.57 -1.11
C ASN A 84 -2.77 8.59 -2.31
N GLY A 85 -2.49 7.82 -3.36
CA GLY A 85 -3.37 7.70 -4.53
C GLY A 85 -4.59 6.80 -4.35
N GLY A 86 -4.62 6.00 -3.28
CA GLY A 86 -5.67 5.01 -3.02
C GLY A 86 -6.92 5.58 -2.38
N LEU A 87 -8.08 5.20 -2.90
CA LEU A 87 -9.39 5.50 -2.32
C LEU A 87 -9.75 4.47 -1.24
N GLY A 88 -10.53 4.88 -0.25
CA GLY A 88 -11.08 3.98 0.77
C GLY A 88 -12.31 3.18 0.33
N THR A 89 -12.43 2.80 -0.95
CA THR A 89 -13.65 2.22 -1.55
C THR A 89 -14.08 0.90 -0.91
N SER A 90 -13.13 0.05 -0.51
CA SER A 90 -13.41 -1.20 0.22
C SER A 90 -14.23 -0.90 1.48
N MET A 91 -13.86 0.16 2.20
CA MET A 91 -14.51 0.65 3.42
C MET A 91 -15.62 1.67 3.15
N GLY A 92 -16.02 1.88 1.89
CA GLY A 92 -17.16 2.74 1.53
C GLY A 92 -16.85 4.22 1.36
N LEU A 93 -15.57 4.63 1.35
CA LEU A 93 -15.22 6.03 1.09
C LEU A 93 -15.02 6.28 -0.40
N THR A 94 -15.45 7.47 -0.83
CA THR A 94 -15.18 8.03 -2.17
C THR A 94 -14.01 9.03 -2.16
N ARG A 95 -13.34 9.20 -1.01
CA ARG A 95 -12.20 10.10 -0.80
C ARG A 95 -10.91 9.34 -0.49
N ALA A 96 -9.82 10.09 -0.43
CA ALA A 96 -8.50 9.58 -0.05
C ALA A 96 -8.57 8.77 1.25
N LYS A 97 -7.99 7.56 1.23
CA LYS A 97 -8.01 6.65 2.38
C LYS A 97 -7.33 7.25 3.61
N SER A 98 -6.33 8.10 3.39
CA SER A 98 -5.60 8.78 4.47
C SER A 98 -6.47 9.69 5.34
N LEU A 99 -7.67 10.05 4.88
CA LEU A 99 -8.63 10.90 5.59
C LEU A 99 -9.59 10.12 6.50
N ILE A 100 -9.43 8.79 6.60
CA ILE A 100 -10.16 7.98 7.57
C ILE A 100 -9.62 8.30 8.97
N GLU A 101 -10.54 8.58 9.91
CA GLU A 101 -10.19 8.70 11.32
C GLU A 101 -9.73 7.34 11.87
N VAL A 102 -8.53 7.31 12.42
CA VAL A 102 -7.89 6.11 12.93
C VAL A 102 -8.02 6.02 14.44
N LYS A 103 -7.66 7.07 15.18
CA LYS A 103 -7.62 7.01 16.65
C LYS A 103 -7.65 8.40 17.26
N LYS A 104 -8.40 8.58 18.35
CA LYS A 104 -8.47 9.84 19.12
C LYS A 104 -8.77 11.07 18.23
N GLY A 105 -9.70 10.97 17.27
CA GLY A 105 -10.02 12.08 16.36
C GLY A 105 -8.94 12.38 15.30
N LYS A 106 -7.90 11.56 15.18
CA LYS A 106 -6.81 11.74 14.20
C LYS A 106 -6.98 10.81 13.01
N THR A 107 -6.84 11.36 11.81
CA THR A 107 -6.78 10.59 10.56
C THR A 107 -5.41 9.96 10.34
N PHE A 108 -5.25 9.09 9.34
CA PHE A 108 -3.91 8.63 8.94
C PHE A 108 -3.02 9.82 8.58
N LEU A 109 -3.55 10.79 7.83
CA LEU A 109 -2.81 11.97 7.41
C LEU A 109 -2.32 12.79 8.62
N ASP A 110 -3.16 12.99 9.63
CA ASP A 110 -2.76 13.67 10.88
C ASP A 110 -1.61 12.94 11.58
N ILE A 111 -1.70 11.61 11.69
CA ILE A 111 -0.66 10.79 12.32
C ILE A 111 0.65 10.90 11.53
N ILE A 112 0.59 10.81 10.21
CA ILE A 112 1.75 10.91 9.31
C ILE A 112 2.42 12.29 9.41
N LEU A 113 1.64 13.37 9.40
CA LEU A 113 2.15 14.74 9.54
C LEU A 113 2.88 14.92 10.87
N ASN A 114 2.29 14.44 11.98
CA ASN A 114 2.91 14.50 13.29
C ASN A 114 4.19 13.66 13.37
N GLN A 115 4.20 12.46 12.78
CA GLN A 115 5.40 11.63 12.69
C GLN A 115 6.54 12.34 11.94
N ALA A 116 6.25 12.92 10.77
CA ALA A 116 7.25 13.63 9.98
C ALA A 116 7.81 14.85 10.73
N LYS A 117 6.92 15.67 11.33
CA LYS A 117 7.32 16.83 12.14
C LYS A 117 8.24 16.43 13.29
N ARG A 118 7.89 15.36 14.02
CA ARG A 118 8.68 14.86 15.15
C ARG A 118 10.06 14.38 14.72
N CYS A 119 10.13 13.59 13.66
CA CYS A 119 11.39 13.07 13.12
C CYS A 119 12.22 14.15 12.41
N LYS A 120 11.70 15.38 12.26
CA LYS A 120 12.34 16.49 11.54
C LYS A 120 12.77 16.12 10.12
N ILE A 121 11.96 15.29 9.46
CA ILE A 121 12.18 14.84 8.09
C ILE A 121 11.27 15.60 7.12
N ARG A 122 11.68 15.63 5.85
CA ARG A 122 10.81 16.12 4.78
C ARG A 122 9.66 15.14 4.57
N LEU A 123 8.49 15.64 4.19
CA LEU A 123 7.34 14.81 3.83
C LEU A 123 6.93 15.12 2.39
N ALA A 124 6.66 14.08 1.62
CA ALA A 124 6.04 14.18 0.30
C ALA A 124 4.83 13.25 0.20
N LEU A 125 3.81 13.65 -0.54
CA LEU A 125 2.60 12.87 -0.79
C LEU A 125 2.46 12.65 -2.30
N MET A 126 2.38 11.37 -2.69
CA MET A 126 2.00 11.00 -4.05
C MET A 126 0.49 10.79 -4.11
N ASN A 127 -0.22 11.78 -4.64
CA ASN A 127 -1.67 11.73 -4.79
C ASN A 127 -2.05 11.12 -6.15
N SER A 128 -3.33 10.77 -6.32
CA SER A 128 -3.93 10.50 -7.62
C SER A 128 -4.90 11.62 -7.98
N PHE A 129 -5.35 11.62 -9.24
CA PHE A 129 -6.42 12.51 -9.69
C PHE A 129 -7.72 12.37 -8.87
N SER A 130 -7.92 11.24 -8.16
CA SER A 130 -9.07 11.03 -7.28
C SER A 130 -8.84 11.44 -5.83
N THR A 131 -7.61 11.72 -5.40
CA THR A 131 -7.29 12.01 -3.99
C THR A 131 -6.68 13.38 -3.75
N ASP A 132 -6.21 14.05 -4.78
CA ASP A 132 -5.46 15.31 -4.65
C ASP A 132 -6.29 16.45 -4.07
N ALA A 133 -7.48 16.70 -4.62
CA ALA A 133 -8.35 17.80 -4.17
C ALA A 133 -8.71 17.69 -2.68
N ASP A 134 -9.17 16.51 -2.24
CA ASP A 134 -9.52 16.25 -0.83
C ASP A 134 -8.31 16.37 0.10
N THR A 135 -7.15 15.89 -0.36
CA THR A 135 -5.90 15.98 0.40
C THR A 135 -5.46 17.43 0.57
N ARG A 136 -5.45 18.23 -0.51
CA ARG A 136 -5.08 19.65 -0.47
C ARG A 136 -6.06 20.47 0.37
N ALA A 137 -7.37 20.23 0.24
CA ALA A 137 -8.38 20.88 1.07
C ALA A 137 -8.19 20.59 2.56
N THR A 138 -7.79 19.36 2.90
CA THR A 138 -7.46 18.99 4.28
C THR A 138 -6.18 19.67 4.77
N LEU A 139 -5.12 19.65 3.95
CA LEU A 139 -3.84 20.29 4.29
C LEU A 139 -3.97 21.81 4.45
N SER A 140 -4.82 22.48 3.66
CA SER A 140 -5.10 23.91 3.83
C SER A 140 -5.72 24.22 5.20
N LYS A 141 -6.57 23.33 5.72
CA LYS A 141 -7.17 23.49 7.06
C LYS A 141 -6.17 23.22 8.18
N ILE A 142 -5.30 22.22 8.01
CA ILE A 142 -4.27 21.87 9.00
C ILE A 142 -3.12 22.88 9.00
N SER A 143 -2.77 23.42 7.82
CA SER A 143 -1.63 24.32 7.59
C SER A 143 -0.32 23.80 8.20
N PRO A 144 0.14 22.58 7.84
CA PRO A 144 1.33 22.00 8.43
C PRO A 144 2.59 22.78 8.05
N LEU A 145 3.45 23.01 9.04
CA LEU A 145 4.75 23.65 8.86
C LEU A 145 5.87 22.64 9.19
N PRO A 146 6.77 22.36 8.23
CA PRO A 146 6.76 22.85 6.85
C PRO A 146 5.77 22.04 5.98
N PRO A 147 5.23 22.59 4.88
CA PRO A 147 4.21 21.90 4.09
C PRO A 147 4.80 20.66 3.40
N PRO A 148 4.02 19.58 3.23
CA PRO A 148 4.47 18.44 2.44
C PRO A 148 4.62 18.84 0.97
N LEU A 149 5.62 18.29 0.29
CA LEU A 149 5.69 18.29 -1.17
C LEU A 149 4.55 17.42 -1.70
N ILE A 150 3.86 17.85 -2.76
CA ILE A 150 2.77 17.08 -3.35
C ILE A 150 3.02 16.94 -4.84
N PHE A 151 2.97 15.71 -5.32
CA PHE A 151 3.02 15.39 -6.73
C PHE A 151 1.97 14.34 -7.08
N LEU A 152 1.59 14.31 -8.36
CA LEU A 152 0.55 13.41 -8.87
C LEU A 152 1.20 12.20 -9.51
N GLN A 153 0.69 11.01 -9.18
CA GLN A 153 0.89 9.85 -10.03
C GLN A 153 0.15 10.06 -11.36
N HIS A 154 0.60 9.36 -12.39
CA HIS A 154 -0.01 9.42 -13.71
C HIS A 154 -1.26 8.54 -13.85
N LYS A 155 -1.81 8.48 -15.06
CA LYS A 155 -2.90 7.59 -15.47
C LYS A 155 -2.59 6.92 -16.81
N PHE A 156 -3.00 5.68 -16.98
CA PHE A 156 -2.96 4.96 -18.26
C PHE A 156 -4.38 4.75 -18.81
N PRO A 157 -4.55 4.78 -20.14
CA PRO A 157 -5.81 4.44 -20.76
C PRO A 157 -6.05 2.92 -20.65
N LYS A 158 -7.29 2.53 -20.33
CA LYS A 158 -7.68 1.12 -20.29
C LYS A 158 -7.75 0.55 -21.71
N ILE A 159 -7.33 -0.71 -21.84
CA ILE A 159 -7.26 -1.42 -23.13
C ILE A 159 -8.45 -2.38 -23.21
N LEU A 160 -9.26 -2.34 -24.27
CA LEU A 160 -10.35 -3.30 -24.47
C LEU A 160 -9.78 -4.71 -24.69
N LYS A 161 -10.28 -5.71 -23.96
CA LYS A 161 -9.80 -7.09 -24.14
C LYS A 161 -10.15 -7.69 -25.50
N LYS A 162 -11.24 -7.22 -26.13
CA LYS A 162 -11.77 -7.78 -27.37
C LYS A 162 -10.82 -7.60 -28.55
N ASN A 163 -10.19 -6.43 -28.65
CA ASN A 163 -9.43 -6.01 -29.84
C ASN A 163 -8.20 -5.16 -29.50
N LEU A 164 -7.87 -4.99 -28.22
CA LEU A 164 -6.77 -4.15 -27.73
C LEU A 164 -6.89 -2.66 -28.07
N ALA A 165 -8.06 -2.15 -28.45
CA ALA A 165 -8.29 -0.73 -28.69
C ALA A 165 -8.44 0.07 -27.38
N PRO A 166 -8.26 1.40 -27.40
CA PRO A 166 -8.59 2.26 -26.26
C PRO A 166 -10.06 2.11 -25.86
N ALA A 167 -10.32 1.92 -24.57
CA ALA A 167 -11.69 1.91 -24.07
C ALA A 167 -12.34 3.29 -24.21
N THR A 168 -13.63 3.31 -24.56
CA THR A 168 -14.46 4.52 -24.59
C THR A 168 -15.69 4.32 -23.72
N TRP A 169 -16.03 5.33 -22.92
CA TRP A 169 -17.17 5.27 -21.99
C TRP A 169 -17.84 6.65 -21.87
N PRO A 170 -18.73 7.02 -22.81
CA PRO A 170 -19.35 8.35 -22.83
C PRO A 170 -20.12 8.71 -21.56
N LYS A 171 -20.64 7.72 -20.83
CA LYS A 171 -21.35 7.93 -19.55
C LYS A 171 -20.43 8.49 -18.46
N ASN A 172 -19.15 8.15 -18.48
CA ASN A 172 -18.14 8.66 -17.55
C ASN A 172 -16.74 8.41 -18.11
N ARG A 173 -16.12 9.45 -18.69
CA ARG A 173 -14.80 9.34 -19.33
C ARG A 173 -13.66 9.06 -18.36
N ASP A 174 -13.81 9.37 -17.07
CA ASP A 174 -12.79 9.05 -16.05
C ASP A 174 -12.59 7.53 -15.91
N LEU A 175 -13.65 6.75 -16.18
CA LEU A 175 -13.58 5.29 -16.17
C LEU A 175 -12.77 4.72 -17.34
N GLU A 176 -12.42 5.52 -18.34
CA GLU A 176 -11.54 5.08 -19.43
C GLU A 176 -10.07 5.00 -19.00
N TRP A 177 -9.74 5.46 -17.79
CA TRP A 177 -8.38 5.54 -17.26
C TRP A 177 -8.22 4.67 -16.01
N ASN A 178 -7.00 4.17 -15.77
CA ASN A 178 -6.61 3.56 -14.51
C ASN A 178 -5.33 4.19 -13.97
N PRO A 179 -5.16 4.23 -12.63
CA PRO A 179 -3.84 4.45 -12.07
C PRO A 179 -2.91 3.30 -12.48
N PRO A 180 -1.68 3.58 -12.93
CA PRO A 180 -0.72 2.57 -13.44
C PRO A 180 -0.03 1.77 -12.33
N GLY A 181 -0.71 1.53 -11.21
CA GLY A 181 -0.12 0.94 -10.00
C GLY A 181 0.83 1.90 -9.27
N HIS A 182 1.30 1.47 -8.09
CA HIS A 182 2.18 2.29 -7.26
C HIS A 182 3.63 2.33 -7.77
N GLY A 183 4.03 1.45 -8.70
CA GLY A 183 5.34 1.50 -9.35
C GLY A 183 5.58 2.74 -10.20
N ASN A 184 4.52 3.47 -10.56
CA ASN A 184 4.64 4.75 -11.25
C ASN A 184 5.27 5.86 -10.41
N ILE A 185 5.48 5.66 -9.09
CA ILE A 185 6.11 6.65 -8.22
C ILE A 185 7.43 7.18 -8.76
N TYR A 186 8.30 6.33 -9.30
CA TYR A 186 9.62 6.74 -9.78
C TYR A 186 9.50 7.72 -10.94
N LEU A 187 8.69 7.35 -11.94
CA LEU A 187 8.46 8.19 -13.11
C LEU A 187 7.71 9.47 -12.73
N ALA A 188 6.70 9.38 -11.84
CA ALA A 188 5.96 10.54 -11.35
C ALA A 188 6.83 11.51 -10.56
N LEU A 189 7.74 11.02 -9.73
CA LEU A 189 8.68 11.83 -8.97
C LEU A 189 9.66 12.55 -9.91
N PHE A 190 10.12 11.87 -10.96
CA PHE A 190 11.02 12.44 -11.97
C PHE A 190 10.31 13.46 -12.86
N SER A 191 9.22 13.07 -13.53
CA SER A 191 8.52 13.90 -14.53
C SER A 191 7.83 15.12 -13.92
N SER A 192 7.46 15.10 -12.64
CA SER A 192 6.91 16.26 -11.94
C SER A 192 7.96 17.30 -11.55
N GLY A 193 9.25 17.00 -11.70
CA GLY A 193 10.36 17.80 -11.16
C GLY A 193 10.54 17.67 -9.64
N SER A 194 9.72 16.88 -8.96
CA SER A 194 9.80 16.68 -7.51
C SER A 194 11.10 16.00 -7.06
N LEU A 195 11.67 15.11 -7.87
CA LEU A 195 12.98 14.52 -7.63
C LEU A 195 14.06 15.61 -7.56
N LEU A 196 14.09 16.48 -8.56
CA LEU A 196 15.05 17.58 -8.64
C LEU A 196 14.86 18.59 -7.50
N GLN A 197 13.61 18.91 -7.16
CA GLN A 197 13.31 19.78 -6.02
C GLN A 197 13.83 19.20 -4.70
N LEU A 198 13.60 17.91 -4.44
CA LEU A 198 14.11 17.25 -3.23
C LEU A 198 15.64 17.28 -3.18
N LEU A 199 16.31 16.99 -4.29
CA LEU A 199 17.78 17.02 -4.37
C LEU A 199 18.34 18.44 -4.15
N ASN A 200 17.71 19.46 -4.72
CA ASN A 200 18.08 20.87 -4.50
C ASN A 200 17.90 21.30 -3.04
N ASP A 201 16.92 20.74 -2.34
CA ASP A 201 16.71 20.91 -0.90
C ASP A 201 17.73 20.12 -0.05
N GLY A 202 18.68 19.42 -0.69
CA GLY A 202 19.69 18.59 -0.03
C GLY A 202 19.18 17.24 0.45
N ILE A 203 18.01 16.78 -0.02
CA ILE A 203 17.47 15.46 0.32
C ILE A 203 18.08 14.39 -0.59
N LYS A 204 18.56 13.31 0.00
CA LYS A 204 19.23 12.19 -0.68
C LYS A 204 18.54 10.85 -0.50
N TYR A 205 17.81 10.66 0.61
CA TYR A 205 17.26 9.37 0.97
C TYR A 205 15.75 9.45 1.10
N ALA A 206 15.02 8.61 0.38
CA ALA A 206 13.58 8.51 0.49
C ALA A 206 13.16 7.20 1.15
N LEU A 207 12.30 7.29 2.17
CA LEU A 207 11.50 6.16 2.63
C LEU A 207 10.09 6.28 2.03
N ILE A 208 9.75 5.38 1.13
CA ILE A 208 8.44 5.29 0.49
C ILE A 208 7.54 4.34 1.31
N THR A 209 6.32 4.77 1.64
CA THR A 209 5.39 4.03 2.51
C THR A 209 3.95 4.12 2.03
N ASN A 210 3.12 3.11 2.34
CA ASN A 210 1.67 3.20 2.18
C ASN A 210 1.05 4.16 3.21
N SER A 211 0.09 4.99 2.80
CA SER A 211 -0.67 5.86 3.73
C SER A 211 -1.46 5.09 4.80
N ASP A 212 -1.82 3.84 4.53
CA ASP A 212 -2.57 2.99 5.44
C ASP A 212 -1.70 2.00 6.26
N ASN A 213 -0.37 2.08 6.14
CA ASN A 213 0.57 1.38 7.02
C ASN A 213 1.09 2.34 8.10
N LEU A 214 0.55 2.23 9.31
CA LEU A 214 0.91 3.10 10.43
C LEU A 214 2.21 2.71 11.14
N GLY A 215 2.71 1.49 10.90
CA GLY A 215 4.00 1.02 11.41
C GLY A 215 5.20 1.54 10.62
N ALA A 216 4.96 2.12 9.43
CA ALA A 216 6.02 2.58 8.54
C ALA A 216 6.50 3.99 8.93
N THR A 217 7.53 4.07 9.76
CA THR A 217 8.18 5.34 10.12
C THR A 217 9.68 5.30 9.84
N ILE A 218 10.31 6.46 9.68
CA ILE A 218 11.78 6.54 9.63
C ILE A 218 12.35 5.90 10.91
N ASP A 219 13.33 5.05 10.72
CA ASP A 219 14.13 4.42 11.76
C ASP A 219 15.59 4.79 11.53
N GLU A 220 16.25 5.28 12.57
CA GLU A 220 17.63 5.78 12.47
C GLU A 220 18.62 4.65 12.17
N SER A 221 18.40 3.43 12.68
CA SER A 221 19.27 2.29 12.38
C SER A 221 19.16 1.88 10.91
N LEU A 222 17.94 1.81 10.38
CA LEU A 222 17.69 1.47 8.97
C LEU A 222 18.22 2.55 8.02
N LEU A 223 17.96 3.83 8.32
CA LEU A 223 18.49 4.93 7.52
C LEU A 223 20.03 4.96 7.56
N GLY A 224 20.63 4.72 8.73
CA GLY A 224 22.07 4.63 8.89
C GLY A 224 22.67 3.50 8.05
N TYR A 225 22.13 2.30 8.17
CA TYR A 225 22.55 1.14 7.39
C TYR A 225 22.42 1.41 5.88
N PHE A 226 21.28 1.95 5.45
CA PHE A 226 21.03 2.28 4.05
C PHE A 226 22.04 3.30 3.50
N SER A 227 22.24 4.39 4.23
CA SER A 227 23.13 5.48 3.82
C SER A 227 24.62 5.11 3.86
N GLU A 228 25.07 4.38 4.88
CA GLU A 228 26.48 4.03 5.06
C GLU A 228 26.94 2.94 4.08
N LYS A 229 26.05 2.00 3.75
CA LYS A 229 26.31 0.99 2.72
C LYS A 229 26.15 1.50 1.29
N GLY A 230 25.57 2.69 1.12
CA GLY A 230 25.40 3.31 -0.20
C GLY A 230 24.47 2.53 -1.12
N PHE A 231 23.47 1.83 -0.59
CA PHE A 231 22.54 1.06 -1.42
C PHE A 231 21.71 1.99 -2.31
N PRO A 232 21.47 1.63 -3.58
CA PRO A 232 20.56 2.38 -4.44
C PRO A 232 19.10 2.19 -4.01
N PHE A 233 18.77 1.00 -3.53
CA PHE A 233 17.42 0.57 -3.19
C PHE A 233 17.47 -0.50 -2.10
N MET A 234 16.61 -0.39 -1.09
CA MET A 234 16.48 -1.41 -0.05
C MET A 234 15.01 -1.63 0.30
N MET A 235 14.55 -2.87 0.19
CA MET A 235 13.19 -3.29 0.55
C MET A 235 13.14 -3.82 1.99
N GLU A 236 12.24 -3.28 2.82
CA GLU A 236 11.94 -3.91 4.10
C GLU A 236 11.05 -5.14 3.88
N ILE A 237 11.51 -6.31 4.31
CA ILE A 237 10.80 -7.58 4.22
C ILE A 237 10.46 -8.11 5.61
N SER A 238 9.31 -8.78 5.75
CA SER A 238 8.91 -9.41 7.01
C SER A 238 8.59 -10.89 6.80
N GLU A 239 8.80 -11.73 7.81
CA GLU A 239 8.40 -13.13 7.74
C GLU A 239 6.90 -13.27 7.47
N ARG A 240 6.47 -14.14 6.57
CA ARG A 240 5.05 -14.32 6.25
C ARG A 240 4.29 -14.97 7.40
N ALA A 241 3.08 -14.46 7.63
CA ALA A 241 2.08 -15.08 8.47
C ALA A 241 0.94 -15.67 7.60
N PRO A 242 0.12 -16.60 8.10
CA PRO A 242 -1.02 -17.17 7.35
C PRO A 242 -2.05 -16.14 6.84
N ALA A 243 -2.08 -14.95 7.44
CA ALA A 243 -2.93 -13.84 7.01
C ALA A 243 -2.36 -13.05 5.80
N ASP A 244 -1.08 -13.21 5.48
CA ASP A 244 -0.36 -12.49 4.42
C ASP A 244 -0.59 -13.20 3.06
N LYS A 245 -1.87 -13.34 2.70
CA LYS A 245 -2.33 -13.97 1.45
C LYS A 245 -2.37 -13.02 0.26
N LYS A 246 -2.42 -11.70 0.50
CA LYS A 246 -2.51 -10.65 -0.51
C LYS A 246 -1.28 -9.76 -0.44
N GLY A 247 -0.63 -9.53 -1.59
CA GLY A 247 0.62 -8.78 -1.74
C GLY A 247 1.63 -9.62 -2.52
N GLY A 248 2.92 -9.31 -2.37
CA GLY A 248 4.01 -10.03 -3.02
C GLY A 248 5.05 -10.58 -2.06
N HIS A 249 5.72 -11.65 -2.49
CA HIS A 249 6.84 -12.24 -1.77
C HIS A 249 8.15 -11.95 -2.51
N LEU A 250 9.24 -11.88 -1.75
CA LEU A 250 10.58 -11.80 -2.31
C LEU A 250 11.00 -13.19 -2.84
N ALA A 251 11.71 -13.20 -3.94
CA ALA A 251 12.35 -14.37 -4.53
C ALA A 251 13.66 -13.97 -5.19
N ARG A 252 14.40 -14.97 -5.68
CA ARG A 252 15.59 -14.79 -6.52
C ARG A 252 15.28 -15.32 -7.90
N HIS A 253 15.48 -14.52 -8.93
CA HIS A 253 15.35 -14.95 -10.31
C HIS A 253 16.50 -15.90 -10.68
N THR A 254 16.34 -16.73 -11.72
CA THR A 254 17.36 -17.71 -12.14
C THR A 254 18.68 -17.09 -12.60
N ASP A 255 18.69 -15.80 -12.92
CA ASP A 255 19.91 -15.04 -13.22
C ASP A 255 20.59 -14.44 -11.97
N GLY A 256 20.10 -14.78 -10.77
CA GLY A 256 20.67 -14.39 -9.49
C GLY A 256 20.12 -13.08 -8.90
N ARG A 257 19.39 -12.27 -9.66
CA ARG A 257 18.83 -11.00 -9.17
C ARG A 257 17.66 -11.22 -8.23
N LEU A 258 17.45 -10.29 -7.30
CA LEU A 258 16.25 -10.28 -6.47
C LEU A 258 15.03 -9.91 -7.32
N ILE A 259 13.87 -10.49 -7.02
CA ILE A 259 12.62 -10.21 -7.71
C ILE A 259 11.44 -10.22 -6.74
N LEU A 260 10.51 -9.30 -6.96
CA LEU A 260 9.21 -9.30 -6.30
C LEU A 260 8.19 -10.00 -7.19
N ARG A 261 7.53 -11.03 -6.66
CA ARG A 261 6.36 -11.63 -7.31
C ARG A 261 5.09 -11.25 -6.56
N GLU A 262 4.26 -10.42 -7.18
CA GLU A 262 2.93 -10.10 -6.67
C GLU A 262 1.95 -11.27 -6.91
N ALA A 263 0.89 -11.37 -6.11
CA ALA A 263 -0.15 -12.38 -6.30
C ALA A 263 -0.79 -12.36 -7.71
N ALA A 264 -0.91 -11.18 -8.32
CA ALA A 264 -1.44 -11.02 -9.69
C ALA A 264 -0.49 -11.55 -10.77
N GLN A 265 0.78 -11.79 -10.44
CA GLN A 265 1.81 -12.32 -11.34
C GLN A 265 2.03 -13.82 -11.12
N CYS A 266 1.32 -14.47 -10.19
CA CYS A 266 1.43 -15.90 -9.97
C CYS A 266 0.51 -16.66 -10.93
N PRO A 267 1.03 -17.63 -11.71
CA PRO A 267 0.19 -18.55 -12.47
C PRO A 267 -0.81 -19.28 -11.57
N GLU A 268 -2.04 -19.48 -12.04
CA GLU A 268 -3.11 -20.12 -11.25
C GLU A 268 -2.72 -21.53 -10.76
N ALA A 269 -2.00 -22.29 -11.59
CA ALA A 269 -1.50 -23.62 -11.26
C ALA A 269 -0.44 -23.63 -10.13
N GLU A 270 0.18 -22.49 -9.83
CA GLU A 270 1.27 -22.35 -8.85
C GLU A 270 0.81 -21.65 -7.56
N LEU A 271 -0.49 -21.34 -7.43
CA LEU A 271 -1.03 -20.62 -6.27
C LEU A 271 -0.76 -21.33 -4.95
N HIS A 272 -0.69 -22.66 -4.93
CA HIS A 272 -0.34 -23.42 -3.74
C HIS A 272 1.07 -23.09 -3.26
N ALA A 273 2.06 -23.10 -4.16
CA ALA A 273 3.45 -22.73 -3.84
C ALA A 273 3.56 -21.26 -3.45
N PHE A 274 2.86 -20.37 -4.15
CA PHE A 274 2.79 -18.95 -3.77
C PHE A 274 2.24 -18.74 -2.35
N GLN A 275 1.27 -19.53 -1.92
CA GLN A 275 0.68 -19.44 -0.58
C GLN A 275 1.50 -20.14 0.51
N ASP A 276 2.48 -20.96 0.12
CA ASP A 276 3.39 -21.60 1.06
C ASP A 276 4.32 -20.56 1.70
N ILE A 277 4.05 -20.26 2.97
CA ILE A 277 4.79 -19.30 3.78
C ILE A 277 6.15 -19.81 4.25
N HIS A 278 6.42 -21.11 4.13
CA HIS A 278 7.73 -21.70 4.45
C HIS A 278 8.63 -21.70 3.22
N LEU A 279 8.06 -21.94 2.03
CA LEU A 279 8.78 -21.85 0.76
C LEU A 279 9.18 -20.41 0.44
N TYR A 280 8.20 -19.52 0.25
CA TYR A 280 8.46 -18.11 0.01
C TYR A 280 8.26 -17.33 1.30
N ARG A 281 9.27 -17.38 2.18
CA ARG A 281 9.19 -16.92 3.59
C ARG A 281 8.99 -15.42 3.76
N TYR A 282 9.47 -14.58 2.85
CA TYR A 282 9.56 -13.14 3.06
C TYR A 282 8.55 -12.35 2.25
N PHE A 283 7.75 -11.56 2.96
CA PHE A 283 6.72 -10.68 2.43
C PHE A 283 7.24 -9.26 2.25
N ASN A 284 6.95 -8.64 1.10
CA ASN A 284 7.21 -7.23 0.88
C ASN A 284 6.30 -6.36 1.76
N THR A 285 6.87 -5.57 2.66
CA THR A 285 6.09 -4.64 3.51
C THR A 285 5.57 -3.42 2.76
N ASN A 286 6.11 -3.16 1.56
CA ASN A 286 5.95 -1.94 0.80
C ASN A 286 6.52 -0.69 1.52
N ASN A 287 7.44 -0.89 2.48
CA ASN A 287 8.34 0.15 2.98
C ASN A 287 9.66 0.03 2.21
N ILE A 288 10.00 1.05 1.43
CA ILE A 288 11.13 1.00 0.50
C ILE A 288 12.02 2.21 0.69
N TRP A 289 13.32 1.96 0.81
CA TRP A 289 14.35 2.97 0.84
C TRP A 289 14.94 3.16 -0.54
N VAL A 290 15.10 4.41 -0.97
CA VAL A 290 15.65 4.78 -2.29
C VAL A 290 16.68 5.89 -2.12
N ASN A 291 17.82 5.72 -2.80
CA ASN A 291 18.81 6.77 -2.94
C ASN A 291 18.41 7.65 -4.13
N LEU A 292 18.10 8.92 -3.86
CA LEU A 292 17.61 9.88 -4.84
C LEU A 292 18.71 10.35 -5.79
N ASP A 293 19.97 10.40 -5.35
CA ASP A 293 21.11 10.69 -6.23
C ASP A 293 21.21 9.58 -7.29
N PHE A 294 21.20 8.31 -6.86
CA PHE A 294 21.17 7.16 -7.78
C PHE A 294 19.97 7.19 -8.73
N LEU A 295 18.77 7.48 -8.20
CA LEU A 295 17.56 7.52 -9.02
C LEU A 295 17.65 8.61 -10.10
N LYS A 296 18.24 9.76 -9.77
CA LYS A 296 18.46 10.85 -10.72
C LYS A 296 19.45 10.45 -11.81
N ASP A 297 20.58 9.87 -11.44
CA ASP A 297 21.58 9.37 -12.39
C ASP A 297 21.00 8.30 -13.32
N PHE A 298 20.16 7.41 -12.77
CA PHE A 298 19.44 6.40 -13.56
C PHE A 298 18.55 7.05 -14.63
N PHE A 299 17.75 8.05 -14.27
CA PHE A 299 16.88 8.74 -15.24
C PHE A 299 17.68 9.58 -16.25
N ASP A 300 18.80 10.18 -15.87
CA ASP A 300 19.65 10.91 -16.81
C ASP A 300 20.24 9.98 -17.88
N GLN A 301 20.51 8.72 -17.53
CA GLN A 301 21.03 7.73 -18.47
C GLN A 301 19.92 7.04 -19.28
N GLN A 302 18.86 6.56 -18.62
CA GLN A 302 17.86 5.68 -19.23
C GLN A 302 16.60 6.41 -19.71
N HIS A 303 16.39 7.67 -19.30
CA HIS A 303 15.22 8.52 -19.58
C HIS A 303 13.88 7.98 -19.05
N THR A 304 13.73 6.67 -18.85
CA THR A 304 12.56 6.00 -18.27
C THR A 304 12.96 4.81 -17.40
N LEU A 305 12.02 4.35 -16.57
CA LEU A 305 12.14 3.14 -15.77
C LEU A 305 11.01 2.17 -16.15
N LEU A 306 11.38 1.06 -16.80
CA LEU A 306 10.46 -0.02 -17.12
C LEU A 306 10.50 -1.08 -16.02
N LEU A 307 9.40 -1.19 -15.28
CA LEU A 307 9.21 -2.22 -14.26
C LEU A 307 8.46 -3.42 -14.87
N PRO A 308 8.59 -4.63 -14.29
CA PRO A 308 7.81 -5.78 -14.69
C PRO A 308 6.31 -5.47 -14.78
N LEU A 309 5.71 -5.78 -15.94
CA LEU A 309 4.31 -5.56 -16.25
C LEU A 309 3.41 -6.39 -15.34
N ILE A 310 2.32 -5.76 -14.86
CA ILE A 310 1.17 -6.45 -14.28
C ILE A 310 -0.04 -6.15 -15.16
N LEU A 311 -0.60 -7.18 -15.79
CA LEU A 311 -1.74 -7.04 -16.70
C LEU A 311 -3.04 -7.47 -16.01
N ASN A 312 -3.79 -6.51 -15.47
CA ASN A 312 -4.97 -6.79 -14.65
C ASN A 312 -6.26 -6.88 -15.48
N PRO A 313 -6.95 -8.02 -15.50
CA PRO A 313 -8.27 -8.14 -16.12
C PRO A 313 -9.36 -7.47 -15.26
N LYS A 314 -10.14 -6.54 -15.84
CA LYS A 314 -11.25 -5.84 -15.16
C LYS A 314 -12.46 -5.64 -16.08
N THR A 315 -13.54 -5.09 -15.52
CA THR A 315 -14.63 -4.43 -16.26
C THR A 315 -14.34 -2.94 -16.37
N LEU A 316 -14.80 -2.31 -17.45
CA LEU A 316 -14.59 -0.88 -17.71
C LEU A 316 -15.20 -0.04 -16.60
N ASP A 317 -16.46 -0.32 -16.27
CA ASP A 317 -17.12 0.17 -15.07
C ASP A 317 -17.06 -0.90 -13.96
N PRO A 318 -16.36 -0.64 -12.84
CA PRO A 318 -16.26 -1.59 -11.72
C PRO A 318 -17.60 -1.86 -11.02
N ARG A 319 -18.64 -1.06 -11.28
CA ARG A 319 -19.98 -1.22 -10.69
C ARG A 319 -20.98 -1.88 -11.64
N ASP A 320 -20.59 -2.13 -12.89
CA ASP A 320 -21.42 -2.78 -13.90
C ASP A 320 -20.65 -3.95 -14.51
N GLU A 321 -21.02 -5.17 -14.12
CA GLU A 321 -20.39 -6.41 -14.58
C GLU A 321 -20.59 -6.66 -16.08
N SER A 322 -21.64 -6.06 -16.66
CA SER A 322 -21.96 -6.14 -18.10
C SER A 322 -21.15 -5.16 -18.95
N SER A 323 -20.46 -4.20 -18.33
CA SER A 323 -19.61 -3.26 -19.04
C SER A 323 -18.43 -3.97 -19.73
N PRO A 324 -17.86 -3.39 -20.81
CA PRO A 324 -16.80 -4.02 -21.58
C PRO A 324 -15.64 -4.52 -20.72
N LYS A 325 -15.13 -5.72 -21.03
CA LYS A 325 -13.93 -6.24 -20.36
C LYS A 325 -12.69 -5.48 -20.85
N VAL A 326 -11.85 -5.10 -19.91
CA VAL A 326 -10.62 -4.32 -20.17
C VAL A 326 -9.41 -4.94 -19.48
N PHE A 327 -8.24 -4.59 -19.98
CA PHE A 327 -6.97 -4.72 -19.29
C PHE A 327 -6.57 -3.37 -18.69
N GLN A 328 -6.02 -3.43 -17.48
CA GLN A 328 -5.32 -2.34 -16.82
C GLN A 328 -3.85 -2.72 -16.73
N ILE A 329 -2.98 -1.87 -17.28
CA ILE A 329 -1.54 -2.00 -17.12
C ILE A 329 -1.16 -1.34 -15.80
N GLU A 330 -0.48 -2.09 -14.94
CA GLU A 330 0.03 -1.64 -13.66
C GLU A 330 1.48 -2.09 -13.44
N THR A 331 2.16 -1.44 -12.52
CA THR A 331 3.46 -1.88 -12.00
C THR A 331 3.50 -1.76 -10.47
N ALA A 332 4.33 -2.59 -9.84
CA ALA A 332 4.56 -2.55 -8.39
C ALA A 332 5.89 -1.87 -8.08
N MET A 333 5.89 -0.91 -7.15
CA MET A 333 7.12 -0.16 -6.81
C MET A 333 8.26 -1.06 -6.30
N GLY A 334 7.91 -2.11 -5.56
CA GLY A 334 8.90 -3.07 -5.08
C GLY A 334 9.60 -3.86 -6.20
N ALA A 335 9.03 -3.91 -7.40
CA ALA A 335 9.65 -4.57 -8.54
C ALA A 335 10.90 -3.84 -9.06
N ALA A 336 11.16 -2.61 -8.62
CA ALA A 336 12.42 -1.93 -8.90
C ALA A 336 13.65 -2.69 -8.33
N ILE A 337 13.44 -3.58 -7.34
CA ILE A 337 14.49 -4.43 -6.78
C ILE A 337 15.16 -5.34 -7.83
N SER A 338 14.47 -5.68 -8.93
CA SER A 338 15.02 -6.49 -10.02
C SER A 338 15.67 -5.67 -11.12
N VAL A 339 15.52 -4.34 -11.08
CA VAL A 339 15.99 -3.41 -12.12
C VAL A 339 17.21 -2.64 -11.64
N PHE A 340 17.30 -2.32 -10.36
CA PHE A 340 18.43 -1.58 -9.80
C PHE A 340 19.55 -2.52 -9.35
N ASP A 341 20.67 -2.49 -10.08
CA ASP A 341 21.88 -3.21 -9.69
C ASP A 341 22.37 -2.75 -8.32
N GLY A 342 22.69 -3.70 -7.43
CA GLY A 342 23.05 -3.42 -6.05
C GLY A 342 21.86 -3.21 -5.10
N ALA A 343 20.63 -3.38 -5.57
CA ALA A 343 19.45 -3.39 -4.70
C ALA A 343 19.52 -4.55 -3.68
N THR A 344 18.99 -4.30 -2.48
CA THR A 344 19.00 -5.28 -1.38
C THR A 344 17.65 -5.32 -0.64
N ALA A 345 17.55 -6.19 0.36
CA ALA A 345 16.45 -6.25 1.30
C ALA A 345 16.96 -6.32 2.74
N VAL A 346 16.10 -5.98 3.71
CA VAL A 346 16.38 -6.04 5.14
C VAL A 346 15.20 -6.64 5.88
N ILE A 347 15.46 -7.59 6.77
CA ILE A 347 14.43 -8.23 7.57
C ILE A 347 13.99 -7.28 8.68
N VAL A 348 12.69 -7.03 8.78
CA VAL A 348 12.09 -6.14 9.77
C VAL A 348 11.03 -6.82 10.62
N PRO A 349 10.84 -6.38 11.88
CA PRO A 349 9.76 -6.88 12.72
C PRO A 349 8.39 -6.50 12.17
N LYS A 350 7.38 -7.33 12.45
CA LYS A 350 5.97 -7.10 12.05
C LYS A 350 5.39 -5.78 12.54
N SER A 351 5.95 -5.19 13.61
CA SER A 351 5.55 -3.86 14.09
C SER A 351 5.72 -2.75 13.05
N ARG A 352 6.56 -2.95 12.02
CA ARG A 352 6.72 -2.02 10.88
C ARG A 352 5.67 -2.20 9.77
N LEU A 353 4.80 -3.19 9.91
CA LEU A 353 3.71 -3.50 9.00
C LEU A 353 2.39 -3.59 9.78
N VAL A 354 1.77 -2.42 10.00
CA VAL A 354 0.44 -2.28 10.60
C VAL A 354 -0.54 -1.71 9.55
N PRO A 355 -0.94 -2.53 8.56
CA PRO A 355 -1.84 -2.09 7.49
C PRO A 355 -3.30 -2.08 7.96
N VAL A 356 -4.03 -1.04 7.57
CA VAL A 356 -5.48 -0.97 7.79
C VAL A 356 -6.19 -1.11 6.45
N LYS A 357 -6.60 -2.32 6.07
CA LYS A 357 -7.25 -2.59 4.77
C LYS A 357 -8.77 -2.72 4.86
N THR A 358 -9.26 -3.11 6.02
CA THR A 358 -10.67 -3.39 6.32
C THR A 358 -11.10 -2.75 7.65
N CYS A 359 -12.39 -2.76 7.94
CA CYS A 359 -12.90 -2.36 9.25
C CYS A 359 -12.49 -3.31 10.38
N ASN A 360 -12.12 -4.57 10.08
CA ASN A 360 -11.51 -5.46 11.07
C ASN A 360 -10.18 -4.88 11.56
N ASP A 361 -9.30 -4.50 10.62
CA ASP A 361 -8.00 -3.90 10.95
C ASP A 361 -8.19 -2.56 11.68
N LEU A 362 -9.19 -1.76 11.26
CA LEU A 362 -9.50 -0.49 11.91
C LEU A 362 -9.98 -0.69 13.36
N LEU A 363 -10.76 -1.73 13.65
CA LEU A 363 -11.17 -2.06 15.01
C LEU A 363 -9.96 -2.36 15.89
N ALA A 364 -9.01 -3.16 15.39
CA ALA A 364 -7.78 -3.44 16.12
C ALA A 364 -7.04 -2.15 16.47
N VAL A 365 -6.79 -1.26 15.49
CA VAL A 365 -6.05 0.00 15.70
C VAL A 365 -6.80 0.99 16.59
N ARG A 366 -8.14 1.07 16.48
CA ARG A 366 -8.97 1.92 17.34
C ARG A 366 -9.00 1.45 18.78
N SER A 367 -8.99 0.14 18.99
CA SER A 367 -8.99 -0.47 20.34
C SER A 367 -7.72 -0.15 21.11
N ASP A 368 -7.72 -0.50 22.39
CA ASP A 368 -6.54 -0.42 23.25
C ASP A 368 -5.47 -1.48 22.95
N CYS A 369 -5.60 -2.32 21.91
CA CYS A 369 -4.48 -3.12 21.40
C CYS A 369 -3.33 -2.25 20.88
N TYR A 370 -3.64 -1.04 20.42
CA TYR A 370 -2.65 -0.06 19.99
C TYR A 370 -2.82 1.23 20.77
N LEU A 371 -1.70 1.86 21.09
CA LEU A 371 -1.63 3.18 21.71
C LEU A 371 -1.08 4.16 20.68
N LEU A 372 -1.65 5.36 20.64
CA LEU A 372 -1.03 6.50 19.95
C LEU A 372 -0.23 7.25 21.00
N SER A 373 1.09 7.06 21.00
CA SER A 373 2.02 7.78 21.87
C SER A 373 2.58 8.99 21.13
N ASP A 374 2.86 10.05 21.87
CA ASP A 374 3.37 11.30 21.31
C ASP A 374 4.81 11.13 20.77
N ASP A 375 5.60 10.27 21.43
CA ASP A 375 7.02 10.04 21.16
C ASP A 375 7.31 8.97 20.09
N LYS A 376 6.46 7.95 19.96
CA LYS A 376 6.68 6.80 19.04
C LYS A 376 5.61 6.66 17.96
N GLY A 377 4.48 7.35 18.09
CA GLY A 377 3.37 7.25 17.15
C GLY A 377 2.47 6.07 17.52
N LEU A 378 1.97 5.33 16.53
CA LEU A 378 1.17 4.15 16.83
C LEU A 378 2.08 2.99 17.26
N VAL A 379 1.90 2.51 18.49
CA VAL A 379 2.65 1.37 19.05
C VAL A 379 1.69 0.30 19.54
N VAL A 380 2.13 -0.96 19.55
CA VAL A 380 1.39 -2.04 20.22
C VAL A 380 1.35 -1.73 21.71
N ASN A 381 0.20 -1.91 22.34
CA ASN A 381 0.05 -1.67 23.77
C ASN A 381 0.92 -2.66 24.57
N PRO A 382 1.88 -2.19 25.40
CA PRO A 382 2.72 -3.07 26.23
C PRO A 382 1.94 -3.93 27.23
N ALA A 383 0.71 -3.57 27.57
CA ALA A 383 -0.18 -4.36 28.40
C ALA A 383 -0.71 -5.62 27.67
N ARG A 384 -0.72 -5.62 26.34
CA ARG A 384 -1.11 -6.80 25.57
C ARG A 384 -0.03 -7.89 25.69
N ARG A 385 -0.40 -9.01 26.31
CA ARG A 385 0.45 -10.22 26.42
C ARG A 385 0.17 -11.28 25.36
N LEU A 386 -0.91 -11.09 24.60
CA LEU A 386 -1.37 -12.01 23.57
C LEU A 386 -0.76 -11.67 22.21
N ASP A 387 -0.72 -12.69 21.33
CA ASP A 387 -0.35 -12.56 19.93
C ASP A 387 -1.36 -11.70 19.14
N ARG A 388 -1.32 -11.79 17.81
CA ARG A 388 -2.19 -11.03 16.93
C ARG A 388 -3.67 -11.34 17.18
N LEU A 389 -4.44 -10.29 17.46
CA LEU A 389 -5.90 -10.32 17.59
C LEU A 389 -6.57 -10.78 16.29
N LYS A 390 -7.45 -11.79 16.38
CA LYS A 390 -8.29 -12.26 15.27
C LYS A 390 -9.65 -11.57 15.32
N ILE A 391 -10.01 -10.83 14.26
CA ILE A 391 -11.28 -10.09 14.19
C ILE A 391 -12.06 -10.56 12.98
N ASN A 392 -13.33 -10.91 13.18
CA ASN A 392 -14.28 -11.22 12.13
C ASN A 392 -15.60 -10.48 12.36
N LEU A 393 -15.79 -9.36 11.66
CA LEU A 393 -17.01 -8.57 11.71
C LEU A 393 -17.93 -8.90 10.54
N ASP A 394 -19.24 -8.97 10.80
CA ASP A 394 -20.26 -9.15 9.76
C ASP A 394 -20.18 -8.02 8.71
N PRO A 395 -19.82 -8.30 7.45
CA PRO A 395 -19.61 -7.26 6.45
C PRO A 395 -20.89 -6.49 6.14
N ARG A 396 -22.08 -7.05 6.42
CA ARG A 396 -23.37 -6.37 6.22
C ARG A 396 -23.55 -5.16 7.13
N PHE A 397 -22.97 -5.21 8.33
CA PHE A 397 -23.14 -4.19 9.37
C PHE A 397 -21.85 -3.43 9.70
N TYR A 398 -20.69 -3.97 9.36
CA TYR A 398 -19.40 -3.38 9.71
C TYR A 398 -18.47 -3.19 8.49
N GLY A 399 -18.85 -3.66 7.30
CA GLY A 399 -17.99 -3.62 6.11
C GLY A 399 -17.73 -2.20 5.57
N LYS A 400 -18.60 -1.24 5.90
CA LYS A 400 -18.48 0.18 5.51
C LYS A 400 -18.24 1.05 6.73
N ILE A 401 -17.46 2.12 6.57
CA ILE A 401 -16.96 2.94 7.67
C ILE A 401 -18.08 3.64 8.43
N ASP A 402 -19.13 4.08 7.74
CA ASP A 402 -20.32 4.70 8.29
C ASP A 402 -21.11 3.70 9.13
N LEU A 403 -21.30 2.48 8.63
CA LEU A 403 -21.97 1.39 9.35
C LEU A 403 -21.15 0.96 10.57
N PHE A 404 -19.83 0.85 10.42
CA PHE A 404 -18.89 0.57 11.52
C PHE A 404 -18.97 1.64 12.62
N ASN A 405 -18.84 2.92 12.23
CA ASN A 405 -18.92 4.05 13.16
C ASN A 405 -20.28 4.11 13.87
N LYS A 406 -21.37 3.75 13.18
CA LYS A 406 -22.71 3.72 13.78
C LYS A 406 -22.79 2.73 14.95
N ARG A 407 -22.18 1.55 14.85
CA ARG A 407 -22.20 0.51 15.91
C ARG A 407 -21.23 0.80 17.05
N PHE A 408 -20.12 1.48 16.76
CA PHE A 408 -19.10 1.89 17.74
C PHE A 408 -19.16 3.38 18.06
N ARG A 409 -20.34 3.99 18.00
CA ARG A 409 -20.51 5.45 18.16
C ARG A 409 -20.13 5.96 19.54
N HIS A 410 -20.16 5.08 20.56
CA HIS A 410 -19.78 5.35 21.94
C HIS A 410 -18.37 4.86 22.28
N GLY A 411 -17.57 4.51 21.26
CA GLY A 411 -16.26 3.91 21.40
C GLY A 411 -16.25 2.44 20.99
N VAL A 412 -15.05 1.96 20.65
CA VAL A 412 -14.79 0.53 20.45
C VAL A 412 -14.53 -0.15 21.80
N PRO A 413 -14.81 -1.44 21.94
CA PRO A 413 -14.52 -2.16 23.18
C PRO A 413 -13.00 -2.25 23.44
N SER A 414 -12.64 -2.47 24.70
CA SER A 414 -11.30 -2.92 25.09
C SER A 414 -11.07 -4.34 24.55
N LEU A 415 -9.93 -4.52 23.88
CA LEU A 415 -9.51 -5.76 23.22
C LEU A 415 -8.10 -6.19 23.65
N VAL A 416 -7.45 -5.49 24.60
CA VAL A 416 -6.09 -5.76 25.05
C VAL A 416 -5.88 -7.22 25.48
N ASP A 417 -6.88 -7.80 26.17
CA ASP A 417 -6.92 -9.19 26.65
C ASP A 417 -7.80 -10.11 25.75
N CYS A 418 -8.22 -9.62 24.59
CA CYS A 418 -8.97 -10.39 23.60
C CYS A 418 -8.02 -11.12 22.64
N GLU A 419 -8.25 -12.40 22.44
CA GLU A 419 -7.55 -13.25 21.49
C GLU A 419 -8.28 -13.30 20.14
N SER A 420 -9.60 -13.50 20.20
CA SER A 420 -10.45 -13.44 19.01
C SER A 420 -11.84 -12.86 19.29
N ILE A 421 -12.36 -12.11 18.32
CA ILE A 421 -13.73 -11.63 18.30
C ILE A 421 -14.40 -11.93 16.97
N THR A 422 -15.58 -12.55 17.03
CA THR A 422 -16.49 -12.69 15.90
C THR A 422 -17.83 -12.04 16.20
N ILE A 423 -18.27 -11.09 15.37
CA ILE A 423 -19.60 -10.47 15.49
C ILE A 423 -20.44 -10.83 14.25
N ILE A 424 -21.61 -11.43 14.47
CA ILE A 424 -22.57 -11.81 13.44
C ILE A 424 -23.91 -11.13 13.75
N GLY A 425 -24.48 -10.39 12.80
CA GLY A 425 -25.71 -9.63 13.00
C GLY A 425 -25.49 -8.17 13.44
N ASP A 426 -26.59 -7.45 13.69
CA ASP A 426 -26.55 -6.03 14.05
C ASP A 426 -26.36 -5.84 15.56
N VAL A 427 -25.15 -5.42 15.99
CA VAL A 427 -24.80 -5.26 17.41
C VAL A 427 -24.15 -3.90 17.68
N TYR A 428 -24.72 -3.17 18.64
CA TYR A 428 -24.21 -1.88 19.10
C TYR A 428 -23.47 -2.02 20.42
N PHE A 429 -22.45 -1.19 20.60
CA PHE A 429 -21.66 -1.12 21.82
C PHE A 429 -21.87 0.24 22.50
N GLU A 430 -22.27 0.21 23.77
CA GLU A 430 -22.18 1.36 24.65
C GLU A 430 -20.73 1.52 25.20
N GLU A 431 -20.51 2.54 26.02
CA GLU A 431 -19.17 2.90 26.51
C GLU A 431 -18.54 1.82 27.41
N ASN A 432 -17.21 1.76 27.44
CA ASN A 432 -16.43 0.96 28.40
C ASN A 432 -16.75 -0.55 28.39
N VAL A 433 -17.11 -1.13 27.24
CA VAL A 433 -17.23 -2.57 27.08
C VAL A 433 -15.85 -3.21 26.99
N THR A 434 -15.66 -4.36 27.63
CA THR A 434 -14.40 -5.12 27.62
C THR A 434 -14.64 -6.54 27.12
N LEU A 435 -13.77 -7.01 26.23
CA LEU A 435 -13.78 -8.39 25.72
C LEU A 435 -12.49 -9.09 26.11
N LYS A 436 -12.59 -10.32 26.61
CA LYS A 436 -11.42 -11.13 26.98
C LYS A 436 -11.50 -12.53 26.39
N GLY A 437 -10.34 -13.10 26.06
CA GLY A 437 -10.25 -14.45 25.50
C GLY A 437 -10.86 -14.55 24.11
N ASN A 438 -11.64 -15.60 23.88
CA ASN A 438 -12.27 -15.89 22.60
C ASN A 438 -13.78 -15.63 22.70
N VAL A 439 -14.28 -14.63 21.96
CA VAL A 439 -15.67 -14.17 22.08
C VAL A 439 -16.39 -14.21 20.74
N LYS A 440 -17.53 -14.90 20.69
CA LYS A 440 -18.48 -14.82 19.58
C LYS A 440 -19.79 -14.17 20.00
N ILE A 441 -20.17 -13.12 19.30
CA ILE A 441 -21.39 -12.34 19.53
C ILE A 441 -22.30 -12.56 18.32
N LYS A 442 -23.45 -13.19 18.52
CA LYS A 442 -24.39 -13.50 17.44
C LYS A 442 -25.77 -12.93 17.74
N ASN A 443 -26.20 -11.96 16.94
CA ASN A 443 -27.58 -11.50 16.90
C ASN A 443 -28.32 -12.16 15.72
N ARG A 444 -29.35 -12.97 16.01
CA ARG A 444 -30.21 -13.61 15.00
C ARG A 444 -31.53 -12.86 14.79
N GLN A 445 -31.81 -11.86 15.61
CA GLN A 445 -33.05 -11.10 15.55
C GLN A 445 -33.00 -10.08 14.42
N ASN A 446 -34.19 -9.65 13.99
CA ASN A 446 -34.32 -8.51 13.07
C ASN A 446 -34.00 -7.18 13.77
N ALA A 447 -34.21 -7.11 15.09
CA ALA A 447 -33.87 -5.94 15.89
C ALA A 447 -32.37 -5.92 16.24
N ALA A 448 -31.81 -4.73 16.40
CA ALA A 448 -30.42 -4.57 16.82
C ALA A 448 -30.24 -4.96 18.30
N ALA A 449 -29.15 -5.68 18.59
CA ALA A 449 -28.73 -5.96 19.96
C ALA A 449 -27.85 -4.83 20.49
N ILE A 450 -27.93 -4.55 21.79
CA ILE A 450 -27.13 -3.51 22.45
C ILE A 450 -26.37 -4.13 23.60
N ILE A 451 -25.04 -4.03 23.57
CA ILE A 451 -24.17 -4.38 24.68
C ILE A 451 -24.04 -3.16 25.58
N LYS A 452 -24.44 -3.34 26.85
CA LYS A 452 -24.58 -2.25 27.81
C LYS A 452 -23.25 -1.72 28.33
N LYS A 453 -23.25 -0.46 28.76
CA LYS A 453 -22.09 0.24 29.29
C LYS A 453 -21.41 -0.57 30.40
N GLY A 454 -20.08 -0.66 30.35
CA GLY A 454 -19.28 -1.34 31.38
C GLY A 454 -19.34 -2.87 31.34
N THR A 455 -20.04 -3.47 30.36
CA THR A 455 -20.15 -4.94 30.26
C THR A 455 -18.79 -5.56 30.00
N VAL A 456 -18.44 -6.60 30.76
CA VAL A 456 -17.30 -7.47 30.50
C VAL A 456 -17.82 -8.77 29.90
N ILE A 457 -17.28 -9.15 28.73
CA ILE A 457 -17.69 -10.34 27.99
C ILE A 457 -16.49 -11.27 27.88
N GLU A 458 -16.63 -12.45 28.48
CA GLU A 458 -15.61 -13.51 28.49
C GLU A 458 -16.12 -14.81 27.85
N ASN A 459 -17.40 -14.84 27.46
CA ASN A 459 -18.09 -15.98 26.87
C ASN A 459 -18.93 -15.55 25.65
N ASP A 460 -19.33 -16.52 24.83
CA ASP A 460 -20.21 -16.29 23.69
C ASP A 460 -21.56 -15.70 24.10
N LEU A 461 -22.07 -14.76 23.28
CA LEU A 461 -23.39 -14.14 23.44
C LEU A 461 -24.26 -14.45 22.23
N VAL A 462 -25.50 -14.86 22.47
CA VAL A 462 -26.47 -15.15 21.41
C VAL A 462 -27.81 -14.49 21.73
N TRP A 463 -28.28 -13.62 20.83
CA TRP A 463 -29.68 -13.20 20.78
C TRP A 463 -30.41 -14.10 19.77
N GLY A 464 -31.41 -14.82 20.27
CA GLY A 464 -32.21 -15.80 19.55
C GLY A 464 -33.27 -15.18 18.66
#